data_AF-A0A9P9BKL2-F1
#
_entry.id   AF-A0A9P9BKL2-F1
#
_cell.length_a   1.000
_cell.length_b   1.000
_cell.length_c   1.000
_cell.angle_alpha   90.00
_cell.angle_beta   90.00
_cell.angle_gamma   90.00
#
_symmetry.space_group_name_H-M   'P 1'
#
loop_
_entity.id
_entity.type
_entity.pdbx_description
1 polymer ?
#
loop_
_entity_poly.entity_id
_entity_poly.type
_entity_poly.pdbx_seq_one_letter_code
_entity_poly.pdbx_strand_id
1 'polypeptide(L)'
;MPFHGYAMNVAWWDGPESSPASAASLLLLMQARGQIAPLLSQDRRKHVVMLEGPYGHDLRLQQYENVSLAAKGVGIAGILPYALDLVSREALMKIPEKDVLSKT
;
A
#
# COMPACT_ATOMS: atom_id res chain seq x y z
N MET A 1 -28.74 12.96 -5.57
CA MET A 1 -28.33 11.57 -5.21
C MET A 1 -27.29 11.67 -4.10
N PRO A 2 -27.42 10.97 -2.97
CA PRO A 2 -26.39 11.00 -1.93
C PRO A 2 -25.15 10.22 -2.39
N PHE A 3 -24.00 10.87 -2.34
CA PHE A 3 -22.70 10.23 -2.57
C PHE A 3 -22.37 9.30 -1.39
N HIS A 4 -22.03 8.04 -1.68
CA HIS A 4 -21.58 7.08 -0.68
C HIS A 4 -20.12 6.72 -0.97
N GLY A 5 -19.22 7.15 -0.09
CA GLY A 5 -17.81 6.77 -0.13
C GLY A 5 -17.58 5.41 0.54
N TYR A 6 -16.60 4.66 0.05
CA TYR A 6 -16.19 3.39 0.63
C TYR A 6 -14.72 3.48 1.03
N ALA A 7 -14.44 3.30 2.33
CA ALA A 7 -13.07 3.21 2.80
C ALA A 7 -12.42 1.93 2.29
N MET A 8 -11.19 2.03 1.79
CA MET A 8 -10.44 0.91 1.23
C MET A 8 -9.00 0.94 1.71
N ASN A 9 -8.44 -0.25 1.95
CA ASN A 9 -7.01 -0.39 2.17
C ASN A 9 -6.30 -0.47 0.82
N VAL A 10 -5.26 0.35 0.65
CA VAL A 10 -4.39 0.30 -0.51
C VAL A 10 -3.38 -0.84 -0.30
N ALA A 11 -3.45 -1.86 -1.15
CA ALA A 11 -2.52 -2.98 -1.10
C ALA A 11 -1.17 -2.63 -1.74
N TRP A 12 -1.18 -1.78 -2.76
CA TRP A 12 0.03 -1.31 -3.44
C TRP A 12 -0.22 0.04 -4.11
N TRP A 13 0.85 0.82 -4.27
CA TRP A 13 0.88 2.00 -5.11
C TRP A 13 2.19 2.03 -5.89
N ASP A 14 2.12 2.55 -7.12
CA ASP A 14 3.30 2.83 -7.92
C ASP A 14 3.28 4.29 -8.35
N GLY A 15 4.43 4.95 -8.27
CA GLY A 15 4.58 6.38 -8.48
C GLY A 15 5.91 6.69 -9.15
N PRO A 16 5.99 7.76 -9.94
CA PRO A 16 7.25 8.16 -10.55
C PRO A 16 8.29 8.44 -9.45
N GLU A 17 9.51 7.93 -9.60
CA GLU A 17 10.60 8.14 -8.62
C GLU A 17 10.85 9.63 -8.33
N SER A 18 10.55 10.50 -9.30
CA SER A 18 10.66 11.95 -9.20
C SER A 18 9.63 12.61 -8.29
N SER A 19 8.55 11.92 -7.91
CA SER A 19 7.53 12.44 -6.98
C SER A 19 7.01 11.32 -6.08
N PRO A 20 7.71 11.03 -4.96
CA PRO A 20 7.32 10.01 -4.01
C PRO A 20 5.94 10.25 -3.36
N ALA A 21 5.43 11.48 -3.45
CA ALA A 21 4.15 11.90 -2.93
C ALA A 21 2.98 11.71 -3.93
N SER A 22 3.23 11.21 -5.13
CA SER A 22 2.21 11.01 -6.17
C SER A 22 2.21 9.57 -6.65
N ALA A 23 1.04 8.92 -6.64
CA ALA A 23 0.86 7.59 -7.19
C ALA A 23 0.22 7.68 -8.59
N ALA A 24 0.86 7.07 -9.58
CA ALA A 24 0.29 6.91 -10.92
C ALA A 24 -0.69 5.72 -10.96
N SER A 25 -0.52 4.72 -10.10
CA SER A 25 -1.43 3.58 -10.00
C SER A 25 -1.65 3.12 -8.56
N LEU A 26 -2.86 2.62 -8.30
CA LEU A 26 -3.25 2.05 -7.01
C LEU A 26 -3.81 0.64 -7.22
N LEU A 27 -3.40 -0.29 -6.37
CA LEU A 27 -3.98 -1.64 -6.29
C LEU A 27 -4.87 -1.73 -5.06
N LEU A 28 -6.15 -2.00 -5.28
CA LEU A 28 -7.16 -2.18 -4.24
C LEU A 28 -7.63 -3.64 -4.23
N LEU A 29 -7.61 -4.27 -3.06
CA LEU A 29 -8.15 -5.62 -2.91
C LEU A 29 -9.61 -5.54 -2.45
N MET A 30 -10.51 -6.02 -3.29
CA MET A 30 -11.95 -5.89 -3.07
C MET A 30 -12.62 -7.26 -2.96
N GLN A 31 -13.64 -7.35 -2.12
CA GLN A 31 -14.52 -8.52 -2.12
C GLN A 31 -15.51 -8.42 -3.27
N ALA A 32 -15.68 -9.50 -4.04
CA ALA A 32 -16.62 -9.57 -5.16
C ALA A 32 -18.11 -9.65 -4.74
N ARG A 33 -18.43 -9.27 -3.51
CA ARG A 33 -19.78 -9.32 -2.92
C ARG A 33 -19.99 -8.07 -2.05
N GLY A 34 -21.25 -7.72 -1.80
CA GLY A 34 -21.61 -6.56 -0.98
C GLY A 34 -21.76 -5.27 -1.80
N GLN A 35 -21.73 -4.13 -1.11
CA GLN A 35 -22.12 -2.83 -1.67
C GLN A 35 -21.22 -2.35 -2.82
N ILE A 36 -20.00 -2.89 -2.93
CA ILE A 36 -19.01 -2.48 -3.95
C ILE A 36 -18.96 -3.46 -5.14
N ALA A 37 -19.66 -4.60 -5.05
CA ALA A 37 -19.75 -5.57 -6.13
C ALA A 37 -20.30 -5.00 -7.45
N PRO A 38 -21.27 -4.05 -7.45
CA PRO A 38 -21.74 -3.44 -8.69
C PRO A 38 -20.62 -2.75 -9.48
N LEU A 39 -19.65 -2.12 -8.80
CA LEU A 39 -18.50 -1.47 -9.45
C LEU A 39 -17.60 -2.48 -10.17
N LEU A 40 -17.59 -3.74 -9.74
CA LEU A 40 -16.79 -4.81 -10.36
C LEU A 40 -17.47 -5.44 -11.58
N SER A 41 -18.79 -5.26 -11.71
CA SER A 41 -19.62 -5.84 -12.78
C SER A 41 -19.74 -4.95 -14.02
N GLN A 42 -19.28 -3.70 -13.93
CA GLN A 42 -19.35 -2.72 -15.01
C GLN A 42 -18.07 -2.73 -15.86
N ASP A 43 -18.13 -2.20 -17.09
CA ASP A 43 -17.02 -2.22 -18.05
C ASP A 43 -15.82 -1.43 -17.51
N ARG A 44 -14.70 -2.13 -17.29
CA ARG A 44 -13.50 -1.67 -16.60
C ARG A 44 -12.81 -0.46 -17.24
N ARG A 45 -13.13 -0.11 -18.50
CA ARG A 45 -12.39 0.91 -19.27
C ARG A 45 -12.92 2.33 -19.16
N LYS A 46 -14.03 2.59 -18.44
CA LYS A 46 -14.72 3.90 -18.49
C LYS A 46 -15.25 4.43 -17.15
N HIS A 47 -14.70 3.99 -16.01
CA HIS A 47 -15.12 4.53 -14.71
C HIS A 47 -14.26 5.73 -14.30
N VAL A 48 -14.90 6.90 -14.21
CA VAL A 48 -14.38 8.02 -13.42
C VAL A 48 -14.78 7.75 -11.98
N VAL A 49 -13.80 7.45 -11.14
CA VAL A 49 -13.98 7.29 -9.70
C VAL A 49 -13.41 8.50 -8.99
N MET A 50 -14.12 8.99 -7.97
CA MET A 50 -13.60 10.03 -7.09
C MET A 50 -12.82 9.33 -5.96
N LEU A 51 -11.54 9.66 -5.84
CA LEU A 51 -10.69 9.19 -4.76
C LEU A 51 -10.51 10.31 -3.75
N GLU A 52 -10.67 9.97 -2.48
CA GLU A 52 -10.54 10.87 -1.35
C GLU A 52 -9.57 10.22 -0.34
N GLY A 53 -8.78 11.05 0.34
CA GLY A 53 -7.68 10.61 1.20
C GLY A 53 -6.30 11.03 0.68
N PRO A 54 -5.21 10.31 1.04
CA PRO A 54 -5.18 9.09 1.84
C PRO A 54 -5.59 9.32 3.30
N TYR A 55 -6.19 8.29 3.91
CA TYR A 55 -6.57 8.30 5.32
C TYR A 55 -5.72 7.31 6.10
N GLY A 56 -5.35 7.67 7.32
CA GLY A 56 -4.50 6.86 8.19
C GLY A 56 -3.41 7.68 8.86
N HIS A 57 -2.59 7.01 9.66
CA HIS A 57 -1.41 7.60 10.30
C HIS A 57 -0.28 6.58 10.28
N ASP A 58 0.95 7.06 10.36
CA ASP A 58 2.13 6.21 10.47
C ASP A 58 2.15 5.52 11.85
N LEU A 59 2.15 4.18 11.84
CA LEU A 59 2.22 3.35 13.05
C LEU A 59 3.65 3.26 13.62
N ARG A 60 4.65 3.73 12.87
CA ARG A 60 6.08 3.73 13.22
C ARG A 60 6.58 2.36 13.67
N LEU A 61 6.23 1.32 12.92
CA LEU A 61 6.51 -0.09 13.26
C LEU A 61 8.02 -0.36 13.45
N GLN A 62 8.88 0.42 12.80
CA GLN A 62 10.33 0.39 12.96
C GLN A 62 10.84 0.63 14.39
N GLN A 63 9.99 1.16 15.29
CA GLN A 63 10.37 1.42 16.68
C GLN A 63 10.25 0.18 17.58
N TYR A 64 9.65 -0.90 17.08
CA TYR A 64 9.42 -2.12 17.84
C TYR A 64 10.41 -3.20 17.41
N GLU A 65 10.94 -3.95 18.39
CA GLU A 65 11.84 -5.08 18.14
C GLU A 65 11.10 -6.24 17.45
N ASN A 66 9.89 -6.54 17.91
CA ASN A 66 9.07 -7.65 17.40
C ASN A 66 7.71 -7.11 16.95
N VAL A 67 7.33 -7.41 15.71
CA VAL A 67 6.05 -6.99 15.12
C VAL A 67 5.26 -8.25 14.71
N SER A 68 4.06 -8.41 15.28
CA SER A 68 3.12 -9.46 14.87
C SER A 68 2.06 -8.88 13.94
N LEU A 69 2.07 -9.32 12.69
CA LEU A 69 1.11 -8.90 11.68
C LEU A 69 0.00 -9.96 11.55
N ALA A 70 -1.25 -9.58 11.81
CA ALA A 70 -2.39 -10.46 11.67
C ALA A 70 -3.40 -9.88 10.67
N ALA A 71 -3.88 -10.71 9.74
CA ALA A 71 -4.86 -10.29 8.74
C ALA A 71 -5.90 -11.38 8.48
N LYS A 72 -7.10 -10.97 8.06
CA LYS A 72 -8.15 -11.88 7.61
C LYS A 72 -8.80 -11.35 6.33
N GLY A 73 -8.94 -12.22 5.33
CA GLY A 73 -9.58 -11.88 4.06
C GLY A 73 -8.92 -10.66 3.40
N VAL A 74 -9.72 -9.70 2.94
CA VAL A 74 -9.22 -8.48 2.28
C VAL A 74 -8.45 -7.53 3.21
N GLY A 75 -8.49 -7.76 4.53
CA GLY A 75 -7.68 -7.00 5.50
C GLY A 75 -6.18 -7.16 5.28
N ILE A 76 -5.73 -8.19 4.55
CA ILE A 76 -4.32 -8.37 4.17
C ILE A 76 -3.78 -7.18 3.36
N ALA A 77 -4.63 -6.50 2.58
CA ALA A 77 -4.24 -5.33 1.82
C ALA A 77 -3.65 -4.21 2.67
N GLY A 78 -4.15 -4.00 3.89
CA GLY A 78 -3.60 -3.00 4.80
C GLY A 78 -2.29 -3.42 5.45
N ILE A 79 -1.96 -4.72 5.44
CA ILE A 79 -0.78 -5.28 6.11
C ILE A 79 0.42 -5.41 5.17
N LEU A 80 0.19 -5.68 3.88
CA LEU A 80 1.26 -5.87 2.90
C LEU A 80 2.26 -4.70 2.83
N PRO A 81 1.84 -3.42 2.79
CA PRO A 81 2.77 -2.30 2.75
C PRO A 81 3.69 -2.24 3.98
N TYR A 82 3.17 -2.54 5.16
CA TYR A 82 3.95 -2.60 6.39
C TYR A 82 4.95 -3.76 6.40
N ALA A 83 4.51 -4.95 5.97
CA ALA A 83 5.39 -6.11 5.86
C ALA A 83 6.56 -5.84 4.91
N LEU A 84 6.29 -5.21 3.76
CA LEU A 84 7.33 -4.84 2.81
C LEU A 84 8.28 -3.79 3.39
N ASP A 85 7.77 -2.74 4.02
CA ASP A 85 8.62 -1.70 4.63
C ASP A 85 9.59 -2.29 5.66
N LEU A 86 9.10 -3.21 6.51
CA LEU A 86 9.93 -3.91 7.49
C LEU A 86 11.02 -4.76 6.83
N VAL A 87 10.69 -5.55 5.80
CA VAL A 87 11.65 -6.41 5.09
C VAL A 87 12.66 -5.60 4.27
N SER A 88 12.20 -4.55 3.60
CA SER A 88 13.06 -3.72 2.72
C SER A 88 14.15 -3.01 3.53
N ARG A 89 13.83 -2.60 4.76
CA ARG A 89 14.80 -2.01 5.68
C ARG A 89 15.85 -3.02 6.16
N GLU A 90 15.45 -4.26 6.45
CA GLU A 90 16.40 -5.31 6.83
C GLU A 90 17.39 -5.60 5.69
N ALA A 91 16.91 -5.61 4.44
CA ALA A 91 17.76 -5.79 3.27
C ALA A 91 18.77 -4.64 3.08
N LEU A 92 18.36 -3.40 3.34
CA LEU A 92 19.24 -2.23 3.28
C LEU A 92 20.28 -2.19 4.41
N MET A 93 19.96 -2.71 5.61
CA MET A 93 20.93 -2.82 6.71
C MET A 93 21.98 -3.92 6.49
N LYS A 94 21.75 -4.87 5.57
CA LYS A 94 22.68 -5.98 5.27
C LYS A 94 23.75 -5.65 4.21
N ILE A 95 23.76 -4.45 3.63
CA ILE A 95 24.83 -4.02 2.71
C ILE A 95 26.10 -3.75 3.52
N PRO A 96 27.18 -4.53 3.38
CA PRO A 96 28.40 -4.29 4.14
C PRO A 96 29.10 -3.02 3.62
N GLU A 97 29.53 -2.16 4.53
CA GLU A 97 30.34 -0.94 4.31
C GLU A 97 31.67 -1.19 3.56
N LYS A 98 32.01 -2.44 3.25
CA LYS A 98 33.30 -2.85 2.68
C LYS A 98 33.51 -2.43 1.22
N ASP A 99 32.48 -2.03 0.49
CA ASP A 99 32.61 -1.63 -0.91
C ASP A 99 32.86 -0.13 -1.13
N VAL A 100 32.88 0.69 -0.06
CA VAL A 100 33.08 2.14 -0.19
C VAL A 100 34.56 2.54 -0.06
N LEU A 101 35.45 1.69 0.47
CA LEU A 101 36.85 2.04 0.77
C LEU A 101 37.90 1.37 -0.13
N SER A 102 37.53 0.75 -1.25
CA SER A 102 38.50 0.19 -2.23
C SER A 102 38.51 0.93 -3.57
N LYS A 103 38.34 2.26 -3.52
CA LYS A 103 38.68 3.15 -4.64
C LYS A 103 39.36 4.40 -4.09
N THR A 104 40.63 4.26 -3.73
CA THR A 104 41.56 5.40 -3.64
C THR A 104 42.93 4.93 -4.13
#